data_AF-A0A7R9NVU8-F1
#
_entry.id   AF-A0A7R9NVU8-F1
#
_cell.length_a   1.000
_cell.length_b   1.000
_cell.length_c   1.000
_cell.angle_alpha   90.00
_cell.angle_beta   90.00
_cell.angle_gamma   90.00
#
_symmetry.space_group_name_H-M   'P 1'
#
loop_
_entity.id
_entity.type
_entity.pdbx_description
1 polymer ?
#
loop_
_entity_poly.entity_id
_entity_poly.type
_entity_poly.pdbx_seq_one_letter_code
_entity_poly.pdbx_strand_id
1 'polypeptide(L)' 'MSLREDIQEMEQAHLTGRLSIVDLVEVNPNIGDKRDVYLTRQAAEHLLQVVFGRQRRGNYPSDELVNYNKLDKETNVL' A
#
# COMPACT_ATOMS: atom_id res chain seq x y z
N MET A 1 -2.87 17.25 -9.58
CA MET A 1 -2.55 15.87 -9.20
C MET A 1 -3.82 15.05 -9.19
N SER A 2 -3.74 13.84 -9.70
CA SER A 2 -4.77 12.81 -9.61
C SER A 2 -4.34 11.78 -8.59
N LEU A 3 -5.30 11.12 -7.94
CA LEU A 3 -5.02 10.06 -6.95
C LEU A 3 -4.05 8.97 -7.49
N ARG A 4 -4.04 8.73 -8.80
CA ARG A 4 -3.14 7.75 -9.42
C ARG A 4 -1.67 8.20 -9.44
N GLU A 5 -1.44 9.49 -9.63
CA GLU A 5 -0.10 10.10 -9.61
C GLU A 5 0.44 10.04 -8.18
N ASP A 6 -0.36 10.47 -7.21
CA ASP A 6 -0.02 10.48 -5.78
C ASP A 6 0.31 9.06 -5.28
N ILE A 7 -0.51 8.06 -5.66
CA ILE A 7 -0.24 6.65 -5.35
C ILE A 7 1.09 6.21 -5.96
N GLN A 8 1.39 6.60 -7.19
CA GLN A 8 2.65 6.22 -7.83
C GLN A 8 3.86 6.82 -7.10
N GLU A 9 3.77 8.08 -6.66
CA GLU A 9 4.83 8.71 -5.86
C GLU A 9 5.03 8.00 -4.52
N MET A 10 3.95 7.67 -3.81
CA MET A 10 4.02 6.96 -2.53
C MET A 10 4.53 5.51 -2.69
N GLU A 11 4.17 4.81 -3.77
CA GLU A 11 4.74 3.50 -4.09
C GLU A 11 6.26 3.61 -4.29
N GLN A 12 6.73 4.62 -5.04
CA GLN A 12 8.17 4.84 -5.23
C GLN A 12 8.88 5.19 -3.91
N ALA A 13 8.28 6.06 -3.08
CA ALA A 13 8.84 6.41 -1.78
C ALA A 13 8.99 5.18 -0.87
N HIS A 14 7.94 4.35 -0.78
CA HIS A 14 7.98 3.09 -0.04
C HIS A 14 9.07 2.13 -0.55
N LEU A 15 9.15 1.94 -1.88
CA LEU A 15 10.12 1.03 -2.51
C LEU A 15 11.58 1.39 -2.25
N THR A 16 11.89 2.63 -1.89
CA THR A 16 13.25 3.01 -1.50
C THR A 16 13.74 2.32 -0.22
N GLY A 17 12.82 1.85 0.64
CA GLY A 17 13.14 1.34 1.97
C GLY A 17 13.68 2.41 2.93
N ARG A 18 13.56 3.71 2.59
CA ARG A 18 14.08 4.84 3.38
C ARG A 18 12.99 5.72 3.97
N LEU A 19 11.72 5.43 3.69
CA LEU A 19 10.59 6.16 4.22
C LEU A 19 10.46 5.89 5.72
N SER A 20 10.79 6.87 6.55
CA SER A 20 10.80 6.75 8.01
C SER A 20 9.52 7.27 8.66
N ILE A 21 8.99 8.39 8.16
CA ILE A 21 7.82 9.10 8.69
C ILE A 21 7.01 9.62 7.50
N VAL A 22 5.69 9.57 7.61
CA VAL A 22 4.75 10.22 6.69
C VAL A 22 3.69 10.95 7.50
N ASP A 23 3.50 12.22 7.18
CA ASP A 23 2.42 13.05 7.73
C ASP A 23 1.35 13.24 6.64
N LEU A 24 0.11 12.89 6.97
CA LEU A 24 -1.05 13.17 6.12
C LEU A 24 -1.85 14.32 6.73
N VAL A 25 -1.75 15.49 6.10
CA VAL A 25 -2.34 16.75 6.59
C VAL A 25 -3.56 17.18 5.77
N GLU A 26 -4.28 18.19 6.26
CA GLU A 26 -5.39 18.86 5.56
C GLU A 26 -6.63 17.99 5.25
N VAL A 27 -6.83 16.91 6.01
CA VAL A 27 -8.09 16.15 6.00
C VAL A 27 -9.08 16.80 6.97
N ASN A 28 -10.07 17.52 6.45
CA ASN A 28 -11.11 18.16 7.27
C ASN A 28 -12.52 17.62 6.97
N PRO A 29 -13.12 16.82 7.87
CA PRO A 29 -14.44 16.24 7.64
C PRO A 29 -15.60 17.23 7.78
N ASN A 30 -15.35 18.48 8.21
CA ASN A 30 -16.38 19.51 8.36
C ASN A 30 -16.52 20.40 7.11
N ILE A 31 -15.75 20.14 6.05
CA ILE A 31 -15.79 20.88 4.79
C ILE A 31 -16.33 19.98 3.68
N GLY A 32 -17.29 20.50 2.90
CA GLY A 32 -17.91 19.78 1.77
C GLY A 32 -19.17 19.02 2.16
N ASP A 33 -19.77 18.35 1.18
CA ASP A 33 -20.93 17.49 1.41
C ASP A 33 -20.53 16.06 1.86
N LYS A 34 -21.51 15.19 2.11
CA LYS A 34 -21.25 13.80 2.54
C LYS A 34 -20.40 13.02 1.53
N ARG A 35 -20.55 13.29 0.24
CA ARG A 35 -19.79 12.64 -0.82
C ARG A 35 -18.36 13.16 -0.84
N ASP A 36 -18.15 14.46 -0.69
CA ASP A 36 -16.83 15.08 -0.64
C ASP A 36 -16.02 14.54 0.55
N VAL A 37 -16.65 14.49 1.73
CA VAL A 37 -16.03 13.93 2.95
C VAL A 37 -15.66 12.47 2.75
N TYR A 38 -16.56 11.67 2.16
CA TYR A 38 -16.30 10.26 1.87
C TYR A 38 -15.11 10.10 0.90
N LEU A 39 -15.10 10.82 -0.22
CA LEU A 39 -14.04 10.73 -1.21
C LEU A 39 -12.69 11.18 -0.65
N THR A 40 -12.67 12.26 0.12
CA THR A 40 -11.45 12.75 0.79
C THR A 40 -10.90 11.70 1.76
N ARG A 41 -11.78 11.10 2.58
CA ARG A 41 -11.39 10.02 3.51
C ARG A 41 -10.86 8.79 2.77
N GLN A 42 -11.52 8.36 1.69
CA GLN A 42 -11.07 7.21 0.91
C GLN A 42 -9.71 7.44 0.24
N ALA A 43 -9.48 8.64 -0.30
CA ALA A 43 -8.19 9.01 -0.87
C ALA A 43 -7.08 8.97 0.20
N ALA A 44 -7.33 9.56 1.36
CA ALA A 44 -6.44 9.54 2.52
C ALA A 44 -6.06 8.10 2.95
N GLU A 45 -7.06 7.24 3.13
CA GLU A 45 -6.85 5.82 3.48
C GLU A 45 -6.01 5.08 2.43
N HIS A 46 -6.28 5.31 1.15
CA HIS A 46 -5.53 4.68 0.07
C HIS A 46 -4.06 5.10 0.06
N LEU A 47 -3.76 6.38 0.26
CA LEU A 47 -2.39 6.89 0.30
C LEU A 47 -1.61 6.27 1.47
N LEU A 48 -2.22 6.22 2.67
CA LEU A 48 -1.60 5.60 3.83
C LEU A 48 -1.30 4.12 3.60
N GLN A 49 -2.23 3.36 3.03
CA GLN A 49 -1.99 1.94 2.75
C GLN A 49 -0.81 1.71 1.79
N VAL A 50 -0.69 2.55 0.77
CA VAL A 50 0.40 2.47 -0.22
C VAL A 50 1.74 2.79 0.42
N VAL A 51 1.80 3.84 1.25
CA VAL A 51 2.98 4.21 2.05
C VAL A 51 3.49 3.04 2.90
N PHE A 52 2.59 2.19 3.39
CA PHE A 52 2.92 0.99 4.16
C PHE A 52 3.05 -0.29 3.32
N GLY A 53 3.15 -0.19 2.00
CA GLY A 53 3.51 -1.31 1.12
C GLY A 53 2.32 -2.04 0.48
N ARG A 54 1.12 -1.48 0.50
CA ARG A 54 0.03 -1.96 -0.38
C ARG A 54 0.37 -1.62 -1.83
N GLN A 55 0.52 -2.63 -2.69
CA GLN A 55 0.75 -2.42 -4.12
C GLN A 55 -0.54 -2.51 -4.93
N ARG A 56 -0.68 -1.69 -5.98
CA ARG A 56 -1.81 -1.76 -6.91
C ARG A 56 -1.90 -3.09 -7.68
N ARG A 57 -0.78 -3.79 -7.84
CA ARG A 57 -0.70 -5.11 -8.50
C ARG A 57 -1.07 -6.27 -7.58
N GLY A 58 -1.42 -5.99 -6.32
CA GLY A 58 -1.59 -6.98 -5.27
C GLY A 58 -0.27 -7.29 -4.56
N ASN A 59 -0.39 -7.78 -3.33
CA ASN A 59 0.74 -8.24 -2.53
C ASN A 59 0.72 -9.76 -2.52
N TYR A 60 1.85 -10.39 -2.83
CA TYR A 60 1.97 -11.84 -2.74
C TYR A 60 2.19 -12.24 -1.26
N PRO A 61 1.47 -13.25 -0.72
CA PRO A 61 1.66 -13.71 0.65
C PRO A 61 3.05 -14.33 0.84
N SER A 62 3.89 -13.70 1.67
CA SER A 62 5.28 -14.13 1.88
C SER A 62 5.41 -15.52 2.51
N ASP A 63 4.41 -15.97 3.26
CA ASP A 63 4.48 -17.21 4.03
C ASP A 63 4.23 -18.47 3.18
N GLU A 64 3.48 -18.35 2.08
CA GLU A 64 3.20 -19.50 1.20
C GLU A 64 4.42 -19.91 0.38
N LEU A 65 5.24 -18.96 -0.10
CA LEU A 65 6.47 -19.26 -0.85
C LEU A 65 7.56 -19.92 0.01
N VAL A 66 7.61 -19.64 1.31
CA VAL A 66 8.53 -20.33 2.22
C VAL A 66 8.17 -21.82 2.33
N ASN A 67 6.88 -22.15 2.29
CA ASN A 67 6.41 -23.53 2.38
C ASN A 67 6.51 -24.27 1.05
N TYR A 68 6.18 -23.65 -0.09
CA TYR A 68 6.38 -24.25 -1.41
C TYR A 68 7.86 -24.60 -1.67
N ASN A 69 8.78 -23.65 -1.42
CA ASN A 69 10.21 -23.91 -1.59
C ASN A 69 10.81 -24.91 -0.57
N LYS A 70 10.11 -25.18 0.55
CA LYS A 70 10.49 -26.26 1.49
C LYS A 70 10.02 -27.62 0.98
N LEU A 71 8.78 -27.72 0.50
CA LEU A 71 8.25 -28.96 -0.08
C LEU A 71 9.08 -29.43 -1.28
N ASP A 72 9.42 -28.53 -2.21
CA ASP A 72 10.20 -28.87 -3.41
C ASP A 72 11.63 -29.31 -3.10
N LYS A 73 12.18 -28.85 -1.96
CA LYS A 73 13.49 -29.26 -1.45
C LYS A 73 13.45 -30.59 -0.69
N GLU A 74 12.31 -30.98 -0.13
CA GLU A 74 12.13 -32.26 0.57
C GLU A 74 11.78 -33.40 -0.40
N THR A 75 11.08 -33.11 -1.52
CA THR A 75 10.73 -34.11 -2.54
C THR A 75 11.81 -34.36 -3.59
N ASN A 76 12.76 -33.44 -3.82
CA ASN A 76 13.90 -33.63 -4.75
C ASN A 76 15.15 -34.28 -4.12
N VAL A 77 15.03 -34.90 -2.93
CA VAL A 77 16.14 -35.62 -2.27
C VAL A 77 15.99 -37.15 -2.38
N LEU A 78 15.18 -37.65 -3.33
CA LEU A 78 15.06 -39.07 -3.65
C LEU A 78 15.40 -39.35 -5.10
#